data_AF-A0A426XQ54-F1
#
_entry.id   AF-A0A426XQ54-F1
#
_cell.length_a   1.000
_cell.length_b   1.000
_cell.length_c   1.000
_cell.angle_alpha   90.00
_cell.angle_beta   90.00
_cell.angle_gamma   90.00
#
_symmetry.space_group_name_H-M   'P 1'
#
loop_
_entity.id
_entity.type
_entity.pdbx_description
1 polymer ?
#
loop_
_entity_poly.entity_id
_entity_poly.type
_entity_poly.pdbx_seq_one_letter_code
_entity_poly.pdbx_strand_id
1 'polypeptide(L)'
;MMLNSFIHPWRFFVDDVPIRRYARKMEATFPDRPMWVYGSIWDASSWATENGKYKVDYGHQPFVARFTGFKIAGCSAYAPWSCRPVSSSPAGYGLSSQQYAAMQWAQRNHMIYNYCQDYSRDHSLTPEC
;
A
#
# COMPACT_ATOMS: atom_id res chain seq x y z
N MET A 1 -14.37 5.82 7.51
CA MET A 1 -13.74 7.05 8.03
C MET A 1 -12.91 7.67 6.92
N MET A 2 -13.09 8.96 6.64
CA MET A 2 -12.26 9.69 5.67
C MET A 2 -11.02 10.22 6.37
N LEU A 3 -9.84 9.78 5.95
CA LEU A 3 -8.55 10.18 6.51
C LEU A 3 -7.90 11.25 5.66
N ASN A 4 -7.24 12.21 6.29
CA ASN A 4 -6.49 13.26 5.62
C ASN A 4 -5.16 12.69 5.09
N SER A 5 -4.74 13.16 3.92
CA SER A 5 -3.41 12.83 3.40
C SER A 5 -2.37 13.79 3.98
N PHE A 6 -1.17 13.29 4.25
CA PHE A 6 -0.05 14.08 4.75
C PHE A 6 1.11 13.99 3.76
N ILE A 7 2.02 14.98 3.83
CA ILE A 7 3.21 15.08 2.95
C ILE A 7 4.23 13.95 3.21
N HIS A 8 3.95 13.03 4.13
CA HIS A 8 4.82 11.92 4.47
C HIS A 8 4.67 10.76 3.48
N PRO A 9 5.75 10.02 3.17
CA PRO A 9 5.69 8.86 2.28
C PRO A 9 4.61 7.84 2.68
N TRP A 10 3.93 7.27 1.69
CA TRP A 10 3.08 6.10 1.91
C TRP A 10 3.96 4.89 2.19
N ARG A 11 3.53 4.09 3.15
CA ARG A 11 4.24 2.88 3.57
C ARG A 11 3.23 1.75 3.67
N PHE A 12 3.63 0.59 3.21
CA PHE A 12 2.82 -0.63 3.24
C PHE A 12 3.54 -1.63 4.12
N PHE A 13 2.81 -2.25 5.04
CA PHE A 13 3.35 -3.16 6.05
C PHE A 13 2.64 -4.51 6.02
N VAL A 14 3.39 -5.55 6.37
CA VAL A 14 2.90 -6.89 6.73
C VAL A 14 3.59 -7.25 8.03
N ASP A 15 2.82 -7.54 9.09
CA ASP A 15 3.36 -7.88 10.42
C ASP A 15 4.46 -6.92 10.91
N ASP A 16 4.20 -5.61 10.80
CA ASP A 16 5.12 -4.51 11.13
C ASP A 16 6.42 -4.43 10.28
N VAL A 17 6.59 -5.33 9.29
CA VAL A 17 7.66 -5.26 8.29
C VAL A 17 7.21 -4.38 7.11
N PRO A 18 7.90 -3.26 6.84
CA PRO A 18 7.59 -2.47 5.64
C PRO A 18 7.97 -3.27 4.39
N ILE A 19 7.07 -3.36 3.42
CA ILE A 19 7.28 -4.05 2.14
C ILE A 19 7.45 -3.07 0.97
N ARG A 20 6.92 -1.85 1.11
CA ARG A 20 7.05 -0.78 0.11
C ARG A 20 6.97 0.59 0.77
N ARG A 21 7.80 1.52 0.28
CA ARG A 21 7.74 2.95 0.57
C ARG A 21 7.53 3.70 -0.74
N TYR A 22 6.47 4.51 -0.81
CA TYR A 22 6.18 5.39 -1.94
C TYR A 22 6.37 6.84 -1.51
N ALA A 23 7.46 7.45 -1.97
CA ALA A 23 7.82 8.81 -1.60
C ALA A 23 7.13 9.82 -2.51
N ARG A 24 6.75 10.97 -1.94
CA ARG A 24 6.32 12.13 -2.72
C ARG A 24 7.52 12.71 -3.46
N LYS A 25 7.78 12.23 -4.68
CA LYS A 25 8.80 12.81 -5.57
C LYS A 25 8.22 14.00 -6.37
N MET A 26 6.97 13.87 -6.81
CA MET A 26 6.23 14.88 -7.56
C MET A 26 4.80 14.96 -7.04
N GLU A 27 4.16 16.14 -7.16
CA GLU A 27 2.76 16.30 -6.72
C GLU A 27 1.81 15.46 -7.56
N ALA A 28 2.00 15.44 -8.89
CA ALA A 28 1.14 14.74 -9.83
C ALA A 28 1.09 13.21 -9.62
N THR A 29 2.09 12.63 -8.96
CA THR A 29 2.18 11.19 -8.73
C THR A 29 1.79 10.78 -7.30
N PHE A 30 1.48 11.73 -6.42
CA PHE A 30 1.27 11.45 -5.00
C PHE A 30 -0.16 11.76 -4.56
N PRO A 31 -0.87 10.81 -3.90
CA PRO A 31 -2.23 11.07 -3.46
C PRO A 31 -2.24 12.00 -2.24
N ASP A 32 -2.73 13.22 -2.44
CA ASP A 32 -2.78 14.31 -1.46
C ASP A 32 -4.21 14.66 -1.01
N ARG A 33 -5.22 13.96 -1.53
CA ARG A 33 -6.63 14.16 -1.17
C ARG A 33 -7.07 13.21 -0.05
N PRO A 34 -8.11 13.59 0.73
CA PRO A 34 -8.68 12.69 1.71
C PRO A 34 -9.21 11.39 1.11
N MET A 35 -9.06 10.29 1.83
CA MET A 35 -9.36 8.93 1.34
C MET A 35 -10.24 8.15 2.32
N TRP A 36 -11.04 7.24 1.78
CA TRP A 36 -11.78 6.24 2.54
C TRP A 36 -11.02 4.90 2.55
N VAL A 37 -11.17 4.15 3.64
CA VAL A 37 -10.68 2.77 3.74
C VAL A 37 -11.78 1.82 3.27
N TYR A 38 -11.43 0.88 2.40
CA TYR A 38 -12.34 -0.14 1.87
C TYR A 38 -11.74 -1.54 2.04
N GLY A 39 -12.60 -2.54 2.12
CA GLY A 39 -12.24 -3.96 2.06
C GLY A 39 -13.34 -4.71 1.33
N SER A 40 -12.97 -5.60 0.42
CA SER A 40 -13.91 -6.33 -0.44
C SER A 40 -13.34 -7.68 -0.85
N ILE A 41 -14.21 -8.68 -0.97
CA ILE A 41 -13.95 -9.92 -1.71
C ILE A 41 -14.80 -9.86 -2.99
N TRP A 42 -14.18 -10.06 -4.15
CA TRP A 42 -14.85 -9.95 -5.45
C TRP A 42 -14.16 -10.80 -6.51
N ASP A 43 -14.87 -11.12 -7.59
CA ASP A 43 -14.37 -11.91 -8.71
C ASP A 43 -13.58 -11.05 -9.70
N ALA A 44 -12.27 -11.26 -9.74
CA ALA A 44 -11.32 -10.59 -10.62
C ALA A 44 -10.68 -11.57 -11.65
N SER A 45 -11.43 -12.58 -12.09
CA SER A 45 -10.95 -13.65 -12.98
C SER A 45 -10.31 -13.18 -14.29
N SER A 46 -10.57 -11.95 -14.73
CA SER A 46 -9.96 -11.39 -15.94
C SER A 46 -8.45 -11.11 -15.80
N TRP A 47 -7.91 -11.00 -14.58
CA TRP A 47 -6.50 -10.65 -14.39
C TRP A 47 -5.82 -11.24 -13.13
N ALA A 48 -6.56 -11.63 -12.09
CA ALA A 48 -5.99 -11.88 -10.76
C ALA A 48 -4.97 -13.03 -10.68
N THR A 49 -5.23 -14.16 -11.34
CA THR A 49 -4.39 -15.36 -11.25
C THR A 49 -3.73 -15.63 -12.60
N GLU A 50 -2.39 -15.52 -12.66
CA GLU A 50 -1.60 -15.78 -13.87
C GLU A 50 -2.10 -14.97 -15.07
N ASN A 51 -2.30 -13.66 -14.89
CA ASN A 51 -2.87 -12.75 -15.89
C ASN A 51 -4.24 -13.20 -16.43
N GLY A 52 -5.06 -13.84 -15.58
CA GLY A 52 -6.41 -14.31 -15.94
C GLY A 52 -6.45 -15.70 -16.59
N LYS A 53 -5.31 -16.42 -16.62
CA LYS A 53 -5.25 -17.80 -17.13
C LYS A 53 -6.11 -18.76 -16.31
N TYR A 54 -6.14 -18.60 -14.99
CA TYR A 54 -6.95 -19.41 -14.10
C TYR A 54 -8.11 -18.58 -13.54
N LYS A 55 -9.34 -18.95 -13.91
CA LYS A 55 -10.57 -18.27 -13.47
C LYS A 55 -11.10 -18.89 -12.17
N VAL A 56 -11.94 -18.15 -11.46
CA VAL A 56 -12.62 -18.66 -10.27
C VAL A 56 -13.47 -19.89 -10.65
N ASP A 57 -13.36 -20.93 -9.83
CA ASP A 57 -14.24 -22.09 -9.91
C ASP A 57 -15.27 -22.01 -8.78
N TYR A 58 -16.48 -21.60 -9.13
CA TYR A 58 -17.59 -21.47 -8.18
C TYR A 58 -18.05 -22.81 -7.58
N GLY A 59 -17.57 -23.96 -8.07
CA GLY A 59 -17.73 -25.25 -7.40
C GLY A 59 -17.07 -25.30 -6.01
N HIS A 60 -16.07 -24.44 -5.75
CA HIS A 60 -15.36 -24.34 -4.47
C HIS A 60 -15.93 -23.30 -3.49
N GLN A 61 -17.11 -22.74 -3.79
CA GLN A 61 -17.75 -21.74 -2.93
C GLN A 61 -18.19 -22.33 -1.58
N PRO A 62 -18.28 -21.52 -0.50
CA PRO A 62 -18.09 -20.07 -0.45
C PRO A 62 -16.62 -19.63 -0.30
N PHE A 63 -16.27 -18.53 -0.96
CA PHE A 63 -15.01 -17.82 -0.72
C PHE A 63 -15.20 -16.84 0.44
N VAL A 64 -14.44 -17.01 1.53
CA VAL A 64 -14.64 -16.24 2.76
C VAL A 64 -13.35 -15.54 3.17
N ALA A 65 -13.38 -14.21 3.23
CA ALA A 65 -12.33 -13.39 3.83
C ALA A 65 -12.77 -12.95 5.24
N ARG A 66 -11.92 -13.16 6.24
CA ARG A 66 -12.16 -12.73 7.62
C ARG A 66 -11.24 -11.57 7.97
N PHE A 67 -11.81 -10.46 8.42
CA PHE A 67 -11.08 -9.28 8.85
C PHE A 67 -11.30 -9.07 10.35
N THR A 68 -10.21 -8.94 11.11
CA THR A 68 -10.24 -8.70 12.55
C THR A 68 -9.15 -7.70 12.93
N GLY A 69 -9.22 -7.14 14.14
CA GLY A 69 -8.17 -6.26 14.65
C GLY A 69 -8.04 -4.95 13.86
N PHE A 70 -9.16 -4.34 13.42
CA PHE A 70 -9.15 -3.08 12.69
C PHE A 70 -8.41 -1.98 13.47
N LYS A 71 -7.31 -1.48 12.92
CA LYS A 71 -6.58 -0.32 13.44
C LYS A 71 -6.74 0.83 12.47
N ILE A 72 -7.56 1.82 12.84
CA ILE A 72 -7.69 3.07 12.11
C ILE A 72 -7.16 4.17 13.03
N ALA A 73 -5.95 4.62 12.75
CA ALA A 73 -5.29 5.65 13.54
C ALA A 73 -4.68 6.68 12.58
N GLY A 74 -4.96 7.95 12.84
CA GLY A 74 -4.62 9.06 11.96
C GLY A 74 -5.64 10.18 12.08
N CYS A 75 -5.46 11.20 11.25
CA CYS A 75 -6.35 12.36 11.26
C CYS A 75 -7.48 12.18 10.26
N SER A 76 -8.73 12.34 10.72
CA SER A 76 -9.85 12.47 9.79
C SER A 76 -9.73 13.76 8.96
N ALA A 77 -10.40 13.82 7.81
CA ALA A 77 -10.52 15.05 7.02
C ALA A 77 -11.09 16.25 7.81
N TYR A 78 -11.90 15.97 8.84
CA TYR A 78 -12.51 16.97 9.72
C TYR A 78 -11.77 17.15 11.05
N ALA A 79 -10.56 16.60 11.18
CA ALA A 79 -9.78 16.71 12.42
C ALA A 79 -9.28 18.16 12.62
N PRO A 80 -9.11 18.60 13.89
CA PRO A 80 -8.51 19.89 14.17
C PRO A 80 -7.06 19.93 13.67
N TRP A 81 -6.53 21.14 13.42
CA TRP A 81 -5.16 21.34 12.94
C TRP A 81 -4.09 20.82 13.93
N SER A 82 -4.44 20.66 15.20
CA SER A 82 -3.56 20.03 16.20
C SER A 82 -3.32 18.54 15.96
N CYS A 83 -4.16 17.88 15.14
CA CYS A 83 -4.01 16.47 14.84
C CYS A 83 -2.68 16.20 14.11
N ARG A 84 -2.02 15.10 14.47
CA ARG A 84 -0.78 14.64 13.87
C ARG A 84 -0.95 13.20 13.39
N PRO A 85 -0.32 12.83 12.27
CA PRO A 85 -0.33 11.44 11.82
C PRO A 85 0.36 10.54 12.86
N VAL A 86 0.07 9.25 12.79
CA VAL A 86 0.71 8.27 13.68
C VAL A 86 2.16 8.06 13.26
N SER A 87 3.05 7.98 14.25
CA SER A 87 4.46 7.64 14.02
C SER A 87 4.58 6.25 13.40
N SER A 88 5.39 6.08 12.36
CA SER A 88 5.61 4.74 11.75
C SER A 88 6.74 3.96 12.39
N SER A 89 7.53 4.62 13.23
CA SER A 89 8.65 4.01 13.93
C SER A 89 8.99 4.80 15.18
N PRO A 90 9.83 4.26 16.07
CA PRO A 90 10.43 5.03 17.16
C PRO A 90 11.24 6.24 16.67
N ALA A 91 11.70 6.24 15.42
CA ALA A 91 12.40 7.35 14.78
C ALA A 91 11.45 8.43 14.19
N GLY A 92 10.16 8.37 14.51
CA GLY A 92 9.16 9.34 14.06
C GLY A 92 8.47 8.92 12.76
N TYR A 93 8.28 9.89 11.86
CA TYR A 93 7.54 9.69 10.61
C TYR A 93 8.34 8.98 9.51
N GLY A 94 9.58 8.58 9.76
CA GLY A 94 10.44 7.82 8.84
C GLY A 94 10.49 6.32 9.18
N LEU A 95 11.07 5.54 8.27
CA LEU A 95 11.50 4.18 8.57
C LEU A 95 12.87 4.23 9.26
N SER A 96 13.06 3.41 10.30
CA SER A 96 14.38 3.19 10.91
C SER A 96 15.31 2.41 9.96
N SER A 97 16.61 2.42 10.23
CA SER A 97 17.59 1.62 9.46
C SER A 97 17.27 0.13 9.47
N GLN A 98 16.79 -0.40 10.61
CA GLN A 98 16.35 -1.80 10.72
C GLN A 98 15.12 -2.08 9.85
N GLN A 99 14.15 -1.17 9.84
CA GLN A 99 12.98 -1.26 8.96
C GLN A 99 13.37 -1.20 7.48
N TYR A 100 14.33 -0.36 7.09
CA TYR A 100 14.85 -0.36 5.72
C TYR A 100 15.52 -1.69 5.36
N ALA A 101 16.34 -2.26 6.25
CA ALA A 101 16.96 -3.56 6.02
C ALA A 101 15.91 -4.67 5.87
N ALA A 102 14.88 -4.68 6.71
CA ALA A 102 13.77 -5.63 6.63
C ALA A 102 12.98 -5.49 5.31
N MET A 103 12.72 -4.25 4.88
CA MET A 103 12.09 -3.99 3.58
C MET A 103 12.94 -4.49 2.41
N GLN A 104 14.24 -4.23 2.44
CA GLN A 104 15.14 -4.72 1.40
C GLN A 104 15.18 -6.25 1.37
N TRP A 105 15.19 -6.91 2.54
CA TRP A 105 15.11 -8.37 2.61
C TRP A 105 13.80 -8.89 2.02
N ALA A 106 12.66 -8.30 2.38
CA ALA A 106 11.36 -8.69 1.86
C ALA A 106 11.28 -8.52 0.34
N GLN A 107 11.78 -7.40 -0.17
CA GLN A 107 11.83 -7.13 -1.61
C GLN A 107 12.75 -8.11 -2.34
N ARG A 108 13.95 -8.39 -1.82
CA ARG A 108 14.90 -9.32 -2.47
C ARG A 108 14.39 -10.76 -2.52
N ASN A 109 13.66 -11.21 -1.50
CA ASN A 109 13.27 -12.62 -1.37
C ASN A 109 11.85 -12.92 -1.85
N HIS A 110 10.96 -11.92 -1.90
CA HIS A 110 9.53 -12.15 -2.12
C HIS A 110 8.89 -11.25 -3.18
N MET A 111 9.58 -10.25 -3.72
CA MET A 111 9.02 -9.41 -4.79
C MET A 111 9.15 -10.09 -6.15
N ILE A 112 8.01 -10.44 -6.74
CA ILE A 112 7.94 -11.08 -8.07
C ILE A 112 7.67 -10.09 -9.21
N TYR A 113 7.20 -8.88 -8.89
CA TYR A 113 6.89 -7.84 -9.88
C TYR A 113 7.17 -6.45 -9.32
N ASN A 114 7.79 -5.60 -10.14
CA ASN A 114 8.02 -4.19 -9.86
C ASN A 114 7.91 -3.38 -11.16
N TYR A 115 6.90 -2.52 -11.26
CA TYR A 115 6.66 -1.72 -12.46
C TYR A 115 7.83 -0.80 -12.85
N CYS A 116 8.63 -0.33 -11.88
CA CYS A 116 9.83 0.46 -12.19
C CYS A 116 10.98 -0.36 -12.82
N GLN A 117 10.92 -1.69 -12.74
CA GLN A 117 11.88 -2.61 -13.36
C GLN A 117 11.30 -3.34 -14.57
N ASP A 118 10.07 -3.03 -14.94
CA ASP A 118 9.38 -3.60 -16.09
C ASP A 118 9.57 -2.68 -17.30
N TYR A 119 10.58 -2.99 -18.13
CA TYR A 119 10.92 -2.19 -19.31
C TYR A 119 9.89 -2.29 -20.46
N SER A 120 8.85 -3.11 -20.33
CA SER A 120 7.73 -3.12 -21.28
C SER A 120 6.73 -1.98 -21.01
N ARG A 121 6.83 -1.32 -19.85
CA ARG A 121 5.98 -0.18 -19.48
C ARG A 121 6.58 1.12 -20.00
N ASP A 122 5.71 2.04 -20.36
CA ASP A 122 6.11 3.42 -20.63
C ASP A 122 6.38 4.18 -19.32
N HIS A 123 7.65 4.26 -18.93
CA HIS A 123 8.07 4.96 -17.70
C HIS A 123 7.97 6.48 -17.81
N SER A 124 7.68 7.06 -18.98
CA SER A 124 7.37 8.49 -19.07
C SER A 124 6.09 8.84 -18.31
N LEU A 125 5.18 7.87 -18.15
CA LEU A 125 3.94 7.99 -17.38
C LEU A 125 4.14 7.73 -15.87
N THR A 126 5.29 7.18 -15.47
CA THR A 126 5.63 6.89 -14.06
C THR A 126 7.01 7.47 -13.71
N PRO A 127 7.16 8.80 -13.76
CA PRO A 127 8.45 9.46 -13.58
C PRO A 127 8.95 9.43 -12.12
N GLU A 128 8.18 8.85 -11.19
CA GLU A 128 8.61 8.63 -9.81
C GLU A 128 9.45 7.38 -9.62
N CYS A 129 9.55 6.52 -10.63
CA CYS A 129 10.68 5.60 -10.74
C CYS A 129 11.94 6.48 -10.87
#